data_AF-A0A2D3VYH1-F1
#
_entry.id   AF-A0A2D3VYH1-F1
#
_cell.length_a   1.000
_cell.length_b   1.000
_cell.length_c   1.000
_cell.angle_alpha   90.00
_cell.angle_beta   90.00
_cell.angle_gamma   90.00
#
_symmetry.space_group_name_H-M   'P 1'
#
loop_
_entity.id
_entity.type
_entity.pdbx_description
1 polymer ?
#
loop_
_entity_poly.entity_id
_entity_poly.type
_entity_poly.pdbx_seq_one_letter_code
_entity_poly.pdbx_strand_id
1 'polypeptide(L)' 'VPVEEYLAAQGRFKHLFKDEYKYLIKEWQDRVDEKWAYLQRREEARI' A
#
# COMPACT_ATOMS: atom_id res chain seq x y z
N VAL A 1 0.78 2.32 8.51
CA VAL A 1 -0.25 3.24 7.98
C VAL A 1 -0.83 2.60 6.74
N PRO A 2 -2.15 2.45 6.63
CA PRO A 2 -2.81 1.98 5.41
C PRO A 2 -2.46 2.86 4.21
N VAL A 3 -2.31 2.26 3.03
CA VAL A 3 -2.03 2.97 1.78
C VAL A 3 -3.14 3.98 1.47
N GLU A 4 -4.40 3.63 1.74
CA GLU A 4 -5.55 4.51 1.53
C GLU A 4 -5.44 5.82 2.32
N GLU A 5 -5.16 5.75 3.62
CA GLU A 5 -5.03 6.94 4.49
C GLU A 5 -3.85 7.83 4.05
N TYR A 6 -2.73 7.21 3.67
CA TYR A 6 -1.56 7.92 3.18
C TYR A 6 -1.82 8.66 1.87
N LEU A 7 -2.57 8.03 0.94
CA LEU A 7 -2.98 8.66 -0.31
C LEU A 7 -4.06 9.72 -0.11
N ALA A 8 -4.97 9.53 0.84
CA ALA A 8 -6.06 10.47 1.14
C ALA A 8 -5.53 11.82 1.65
N ALA A 9 -4.45 11.80 2.42
CA ALA A 9 -3.73 13.01 2.84
C ALA A 9 -3.12 13.80 1.66
N GLN A 10 -2.95 13.16 0.50
CA GLN A 10 -2.31 13.74 -0.68
C GLN A 10 -3.35 14.09 -1.75
N GLY A 11 -3.62 15.40 -1.92
CA GLY A 11 -4.62 15.89 -2.87
C GLY A 11 -4.43 15.42 -4.32
N ARG A 12 -3.19 15.10 -4.74
CA ARG A 12 -2.88 14.59 -6.08
C ARG A 12 -3.51 13.22 -6.40
N PHE A 13 -3.84 12.43 -5.38
CA PHE A 13 -4.39 11.09 -5.56
C PHE A 13 -5.91 11.00 -5.45
N LYS A 14 -6.61 12.14 -5.30
CA LYS A 14 -8.08 12.20 -5.21
C LYS A 14 -8.80 11.46 -6.34
N HIS A 15 -8.24 11.44 -7.54
CA HIS A 15 -8.84 10.75 -8.69
C HIS A 15 -8.90 9.24 -8.52
N LEU A 16 -8.00 8.63 -7.73
CA LEU A 16 -7.95 7.19 -7.47
C LEU A 16 -9.05 6.71 -6.51
N PHE A 17 -9.72 7.63 -5.79
CA PHE A 17 -10.79 7.30 -4.85
C PHE A 17 -12.17 7.16 -5.52
N LYS A 18 -12.26 7.37 -6.84
CA LYS A 18 -13.47 7.05 -7.61
C LYS A 18 -13.66 5.54 -7.67
N ASP A 19 -14.90 5.07 -7.72
CA ASP A 19 -15.23 3.64 -7.72
C ASP A 19 -14.52 2.86 -8.84
N GLU A 20 -14.34 3.51 -9.99
CA GLU A 20 -13.59 2.97 -11.13
C GLU A 20 -12.15 2.58 -10.79
N TYR A 21 -11.51 3.24 -9.82
CA TYR A 21 -10.08 3.08 -9.52
C TYR A 21 -9.79 2.52 -8.13
N LYS A 22 -10.81 2.34 -7.27
CA LYS A 22 -10.63 1.80 -5.91
C LYS A 22 -9.88 0.46 -5.87
N TYR A 23 -10.02 -0.35 -6.93
CA TYR A 23 -9.28 -1.61 -7.06
C TYR A 23 -7.76 -1.42 -7.06
N LEU A 24 -7.25 -0.30 -7.60
CA LEU A 24 -5.83 0.03 -7.62
C LEU A 24 -5.30 0.29 -6.21
N ILE A 25 -6.08 0.96 -5.36
CA ILE A 25 -5.69 1.23 -3.96
C ILE A 25 -5.52 -0.09 -3.21
N LYS A 26 -6.45 -1.04 -3.43
CA LYS A 26 -6.34 -2.40 -2.87
C LYS A 26 -5.10 -3.14 -3.37
N GLU A 27 -4.87 -3.14 -4.69
CA GLU A 27 -3.70 -3.78 -5.28
C GLU A 27 -2.38 -3.19 -4.74
N TRP A 28 -2.34 -1.87 -4.51
CA TRP A 28 -1.17 -1.22 -3.93
C TRP A 28 -0.96 -1.58 -2.47
N GLN A 29 -2.04 -1.72 -1.69
CA GLN A 29 -1.97 -2.21 -0.32
C GLN A 29 -1.34 -3.61 -0.29
N ASP A 30 -1.85 -4.54 -1.11
CA ASP A 30 -1.36 -5.92 -1.16
C ASP A 30 0.15 -5.98 -1.51
N ARG A 31 0.60 -5.17 -2.48
CA ARG A 31 2.02 -5.09 -2.87
C ARG A 31 2.91 -4.54 -1.76
N VAL A 32 2.43 -3.54 -1.01
CA VAL A 32 3.17 -2.97 0.13
C VAL A 32 3.30 -4.01 1.24
N ASP A 33 2.21 -4.72 1.54
CA ASP A 33 2.17 -5.75 2.57
C ASP A 33 3.09 -6.94 2.22
N GLU A 34 3.08 -7.38 0.96
CA GLU A 34 3.99 -8.43 0.48
C GLU A 34 5.46 -8.03 0.63
N LYS A 35 5.81 -6.81 0.21
CA LYS A 35 7.18 -6.30 0.36
C LYS A 35 7.58 -6.18 1.82
N TRP A 36 6.69 -5.74 2.69
CA TRP A 36 6.96 -5.68 4.11
C TRP A 36 7.22 -7.06 4.70
N ALA A 37 6.36 -8.04 4.39
CA ALA A 37 6.55 -9.41 4.84
C ALA A 37 7.87 -10.00 4.34
N TYR A 38 8.26 -9.72 3.10
CA TYR A 38 9.55 -10.14 2.54
C TYR A 38 10.73 -9.51 3.29
N LEU A 39 10.70 -8.20 3.53
CA LEU A 39 11.77 -7.49 4.24
C LEU A 39 11.88 -7.96 5.70
N GLN A 40 10.74 -8.14 6.37
CA GLN A 40 10.67 -8.63 7.74
C GLN A 40 11.32 -10.02 7.86
N ARG A 41 10.97 -10.95 6.96
CA ARG A 41 11.61 -12.28 6.92
C ARG A 41 13.11 -12.21 6.69
N ARG A 42 13.58 -11.27 5.86
CA ARG A 42 15.02 -11.09 5.61
C ARG A 42 15.75 -10.55 6.82
N GLU A 43 15.13 -9.64 7.56
CA GLU A 43 15.70 -9.12 8.80
C GLU A 43 15.74 -10.20 9.89
N GLU A 44 14.65 -10.96 10.05
CA GLU A 44 14.57 -12.09 10.99
C GLU A 44 15.53 -13.23 10.63
N ALA A 45 15.77 -13.47 9.34
CA ALA A 45 16.74 -14.47 8.88
C ALA A 45 18.20 -14.02 9.00
N ARG A 46 18.46 -12.74 9.31
CA ARG A 46 19.80 -12.18 9.43
C ARG A 46 20.46 -12.41 10.79
N ILE A 47 20.06 -13.48 11.49
CA ILE A 47 20.71 -13.99 12.71
C ILE A 47 22.11 -14.52 12.36
#